data_AF-A0A4S8QUU2-F1
#
_entry.id   AF-A0A4S8QUU2-F1
#
_cell.length_a   1.000
_cell.length_b   1.000
_cell.length_c   1.000
_cell.angle_alpha   90.00
_cell.angle_beta   90.00
_cell.angle_gamma   90.00
#
_symmetry.space_group_name_H-M   'P 1'
#
loop_
_entity.id
_entity.type
_entity.pdbx_description
1 polymer ?
#
loop_
_entity_poly.entity_id
_entity_poly.type
_entity_poly.pdbx_seq_one_letter_code
_entity_poly.pdbx_strand_id
1 'polypeptide(L)'
;MRISPLHSLLKLRHRPRQLPRPRKISSTTSSSSSSSSTNSNPSTPNPKYTLKAMSGSVIGATLFAASMSSPAALDKIPENAKEKRHHLKEGEGKGFTNPWDSWKEMGVLGIGMAMAKVKLSGEFGTPDTTPPTVPVIKPTFLPTRATSSLRATWLGHACYYVEYPSGLRVLFDPVFEERCSPFSFMGPKRYTPIPCKLSEIPIVDFVVISHSHYDHLSHPTVMEIHKSHPNAQFIVGLGLKKWFKECGIENCVEMDWWEDIDVTLSPVTGEKRISTSSQTSSKNSLPSSPPSSSPTSISPITARISCLPSQHTSARTAFDKGHTLWCSFAVTSNSKSVWFGGDTGYRAVPQVPKGTDDYGPEYQHLPICPAFKEIGELRGPFDLGLIPIGAYEPRHIFSPMHANPFDSVNIFLDTKCKRAMGIHWGTWVLTPEAVMEPPQLLKKALTWKNIPETGVFDVCDIGESREF
;
A
#
# COMPACT_ATOMS: atom_id res chain seq x y z
N MET A 1 10.31 2.84 -83.85
CA MET A 1 9.14 1.91 -83.73
C MET A 1 8.40 2.26 -82.45
N ARG A 2 7.30 2.99 -82.58
CA ARG A 2 5.91 2.58 -82.26
C ARG A 2 5.63 2.44 -80.75
N ILE A 3 5.06 3.46 -80.10
CA ILE A 3 3.61 3.74 -79.87
C ILE A 3 3.26 3.41 -78.40
N SER A 4 3.02 4.45 -77.60
CA SER A 4 2.09 4.48 -76.44
C SER A 4 0.65 4.57 -76.98
N PRO A 5 -0.48 4.29 -76.26
CA PRO A 5 -0.85 5.06 -75.06
C PRO A 5 -1.91 4.48 -74.05
N LEU A 6 -2.01 5.18 -72.90
CA LEU A 6 -3.20 5.63 -72.12
C LEU A 6 -4.33 4.72 -71.54
N HIS A 7 -4.67 5.08 -70.27
CA HIS A 7 -5.98 5.13 -69.56
C HIS A 7 -6.61 3.80 -69.05
N SER A 8 -7.23 3.70 -67.86
CA SER A 8 -8.18 4.60 -67.18
C SER A 8 -8.36 4.35 -65.66
N LEU A 9 -8.94 5.37 -65.02
CA LEU A 9 -9.44 5.63 -63.66
C LEU A 9 -10.07 4.49 -62.83
N LEU A 10 -9.89 4.57 -61.51
CA LEU A 10 -11.01 4.62 -60.53
C LEU A 10 -10.58 5.24 -59.18
N LYS A 11 -11.14 6.41 -58.89
CA LYS A 11 -11.07 7.13 -57.61
C LYS A 11 -12.08 6.51 -56.63
N LEU A 12 -11.65 6.09 -55.44
CA LEU A 12 -12.54 5.93 -54.28
C LEU A 12 -12.14 6.94 -53.20
N ARG A 13 -12.94 8.00 -53.11
CA ARG A 13 -12.95 8.96 -51.99
C ARG A 13 -13.67 8.31 -50.81
N HIS A 14 -12.98 8.09 -49.70
CA HIS A 14 -13.63 7.90 -48.41
C HIS A 14 -14.06 9.26 -47.84
N ARG A 15 -15.38 9.46 -47.72
CA ARG A 15 -15.98 10.53 -46.92
C ARG A 15 -15.94 10.14 -45.45
N PRO A 16 -15.59 11.05 -44.52
CA PRO A 16 -15.84 10.83 -43.10
C PRO A 16 -17.34 10.97 -42.81
N ARG A 17 -17.89 9.99 -42.09
CA ARG A 17 -19.25 10.02 -41.51
C ARG A 17 -19.32 11.13 -40.46
N GLN A 18 -20.18 12.12 -40.66
CA GLN A 18 -20.56 13.09 -39.64
C GLN A 18 -21.39 12.39 -38.55
N LEU A 19 -20.97 12.54 -37.29
CA LEU A 19 -21.77 12.24 -36.12
C LEU A 19 -22.85 13.32 -35.93
N PRO A 20 -24.08 12.97 -35.52
CA PRO A 20 -25.13 13.95 -35.29
C PRO A 20 -24.85 14.79 -34.04
N ARG A 21 -25.00 16.11 -34.16
CA ARG A 21 -24.93 17.08 -33.06
C ARG A 21 -26.04 16.83 -32.04
N PRO A 22 -25.80 17.03 -30.73
CA PRO A 22 -26.86 16.99 -29.72
C PRO A 22 -27.79 18.20 -29.87
N ARG A 23 -29.10 17.94 -29.74
CA ARG A 23 -30.16 18.95 -29.71
C ARG A 23 -29.98 19.85 -28.47
N LYS A 24 -29.94 21.16 -28.69
CA LYS A 24 -30.19 22.17 -27.65
C LYS A 24 -31.62 21.98 -27.13
N ILE A 25 -31.76 21.66 -25.86
CA ILE A 25 -33.01 21.85 -25.13
C ILE A 25 -32.94 23.28 -24.57
N SER A 26 -33.81 24.13 -25.10
CA SER A 26 -34.12 25.44 -24.56
C SER A 26 -35.20 25.29 -23.48
N SER A 27 -34.92 25.74 -22.27
CA SER A 27 -35.96 26.12 -21.31
C SER A 27 -35.66 27.51 -20.76
N THR A 28 -36.19 28.52 -21.46
CA THR A 28 -36.75 29.75 -20.87
C THR A 28 -37.87 29.35 -19.92
N THR A 29 -37.90 29.74 -18.65
CA THR A 29 -38.37 30.99 -18.02
C THR A 29 -38.32 30.70 -16.51
N SER A 30 -38.18 31.58 -15.52
CA SER A 30 -38.41 33.01 -15.38
C SER A 30 -37.79 33.45 -14.05
N SER A 31 -37.16 34.62 -14.06
CA SER A 31 -36.83 35.41 -12.88
C SER A 31 -38.08 35.94 -12.18
N SER A 32 -38.12 35.88 -10.86
CA SER A 32 -38.85 36.86 -10.05
C SER A 32 -38.14 37.09 -8.73
N SER A 33 -37.50 38.26 -8.65
CA SER A 33 -37.03 38.91 -7.43
C SER A 33 -38.21 39.32 -6.55
N SER A 34 -38.13 39.07 -5.25
CA SER A 34 -38.71 39.98 -4.26
C SER A 34 -37.95 39.87 -2.93
N SER A 35 -37.48 41.02 -2.49
CA SER A 35 -36.92 41.30 -1.17
C SER A 35 -38.04 41.39 -0.12
N SER A 36 -37.82 40.86 1.07
CA SER A 36 -38.11 41.58 2.32
C SER A 36 -37.68 40.79 3.55
N SER A 37 -36.96 41.50 4.41
CA SER A 37 -36.57 41.14 5.76
C SER A 37 -37.75 41.22 6.72
N THR A 38 -37.94 40.22 7.58
CA THR A 38 -38.49 40.40 8.93
C THR A 38 -37.98 39.34 9.88
N ASN A 39 -37.39 39.81 10.98
CA ASN A 39 -37.07 39.08 12.20
C ASN A 39 -38.29 38.36 12.78
N SER A 40 -38.11 37.11 13.22
CA SER A 40 -38.76 36.59 14.43
C SER A 40 -38.10 35.28 14.87
N ASN A 41 -37.40 35.35 16.00
CA ASN A 41 -37.03 34.19 16.82
C ASN A 41 -38.30 33.50 17.34
N PRO A 42 -38.31 32.16 17.37
CA PRO A 42 -38.81 31.49 18.56
C PRO A 42 -37.82 30.42 19.03
N SER A 43 -37.43 30.58 20.29
CA SER A 43 -36.82 29.56 21.14
C SER A 43 -37.70 28.32 21.23
N THR A 44 -37.15 27.15 20.89
CA THR A 44 -37.71 25.83 21.24
C THR A 44 -36.66 24.93 21.89
N PRO A 45 -37.07 24.02 22.78
CA PRO A 45 -36.27 23.58 23.92
C PRO A 45 -35.37 22.37 23.62
N ASN A 46 -34.24 22.30 24.33
CA ASN A 46 -33.32 21.16 24.34
C ASN A 46 -34.03 19.84 24.73
N PRO A 47 -34.01 18.79 23.90
CA PRO A 47 -34.29 17.45 24.37
C PRO A 47 -33.05 16.91 25.09
N LYS A 48 -33.18 16.69 26.41
CA LYS A 48 -32.21 15.92 27.20
C LYS A 48 -32.23 14.48 26.68
N TYR A 49 -31.28 14.13 25.82
CA TYR A 49 -30.99 12.73 25.51
C TYR A 49 -30.23 12.13 26.68
N THR A 50 -30.94 11.36 27.51
CA THR A 50 -30.33 10.38 28.41
C THR A 50 -29.56 9.35 27.59
N LEU A 51 -28.23 9.43 27.61
CA LEU A 51 -27.32 8.38 27.16
C LEU A 51 -27.60 7.13 27.98
N LYS A 52 -28.32 6.17 27.40
CA LYS A 52 -28.35 4.79 27.89
C LYS A 52 -27.00 4.20 27.51
N ALA A 53 -26.07 4.15 28.47
CA ALA A 53 -24.80 3.44 28.29
C ALA A 53 -25.11 1.99 27.92
N MET A 54 -24.91 1.62 26.66
CA MET A 54 -24.82 0.22 26.28
C MET A 54 -23.47 -0.27 26.77
N SER A 55 -23.48 -0.98 27.90
CA SER A 55 -22.35 -1.77 28.37
C SER A 55 -22.13 -2.92 27.39
N GLY A 56 -21.46 -2.66 26.27
CA GLY A 56 -20.88 -3.71 25.46
C GLY A 56 -19.73 -4.32 26.26
N SER A 57 -19.86 -5.59 26.66
CA SER A 57 -18.72 -6.36 27.15
C SER A 57 -17.63 -6.32 26.08
N VAL A 58 -16.50 -5.67 26.39
CA VAL A 58 -15.26 -5.85 25.63
C VAL A 58 -14.86 -7.30 25.84
N ILE A 59 -15.20 -8.17 24.89
CA ILE A 59 -14.64 -9.51 24.85
C ILE A 59 -13.14 -9.28 24.65
N GLY A 60 -12.34 -9.50 25.70
CA GLY A 60 -10.89 -9.36 25.62
C GLY A 60 -10.39 -10.24 24.48
N ALA A 61 -9.78 -9.63 23.46
CA ALA A 61 -9.20 -10.37 22.36
C ALA A 61 -8.15 -11.33 22.93
N THR A 62 -8.25 -12.63 22.62
CA THR A 62 -7.24 -13.60 23.00
C THR A 62 -5.88 -13.10 22.49
N LEU A 63 -4.93 -12.92 23.41
CA LEU A 63 -3.58 -12.53 23.07
C LEU A 63 -2.87 -13.71 22.39
N PHE A 64 -2.07 -13.39 21.37
CA PHE A 64 -1.23 -14.37 20.70
C PHE A 64 0.24 -13.98 20.86
N ALA A 65 1.09 -14.99 21.05
CA ALA A 65 2.54 -14.85 21.01
C ALA A 65 3.07 -15.39 19.67
N ALA A 66 3.94 -14.62 19.04
CA ALA A 66 4.61 -15.02 17.80
C ALA A 66 5.89 -15.80 18.10
N SER A 67 6.05 -16.95 17.46
CA SER A 67 7.34 -17.61 17.29
C SER A 67 7.71 -17.62 15.81
N MET A 68 8.97 -17.34 15.52
CA MET A 68 9.49 -17.22 14.16
C MET A 68 10.69 -18.15 13.98
N SER A 69 10.77 -18.79 12.83
CA SER A 69 11.87 -19.69 12.46
C SER A 69 12.19 -19.57 10.98
N SER A 70 13.42 -19.91 10.61
CA SER A 70 13.72 -20.19 9.21
C SER A 70 12.81 -21.33 8.71
N PRO A 71 12.32 -21.27 7.46
CA PRO A 71 11.47 -22.32 6.92
C PRO A 71 12.16 -23.68 6.91
N ALA A 72 11.38 -24.73 7.16
CA ALA A 72 11.89 -26.11 7.09
C ALA A 72 12.30 -26.51 5.66
N ALA A 73 11.64 -25.92 4.66
CA ALA A 73 12.01 -26.02 3.25
C ALA A 73 12.20 -24.61 2.69
N LEU A 74 13.39 -24.32 2.20
CA LEU A 74 13.70 -23.04 1.55
C LEU A 74 13.01 -22.99 0.19
N ASP A 75 12.32 -21.89 -0.07
CA ASP A 75 11.76 -21.64 -1.39
C ASP A 75 12.87 -21.29 -2.38
N LYS A 76 12.65 -21.60 -3.67
CA LYS A 76 13.65 -21.38 -4.72
C LYS A 76 13.99 -19.91 -4.85
N ILE A 77 15.26 -19.55 -4.93
CA ILE A 77 15.70 -18.17 -5.20
C ILE A 77 16.30 -18.08 -6.62
N PRO A 78 16.35 -16.90 -7.24
CA PRO A 78 17.08 -16.73 -8.49
C PRO A 78 18.55 -17.15 -8.33
N GLU A 79 19.16 -17.74 -9.36
CA GLU A 79 20.56 -18.22 -9.25
C GLU A 79 21.55 -17.10 -8.90
N ASN A 80 21.31 -15.89 -9.42
CA ASN A 80 22.12 -14.71 -9.14
C ASN A 80 21.84 -14.07 -7.77
N ALA A 81 20.80 -14.49 -7.03
CA ALA A 81 20.50 -13.95 -5.71
C ALA A 81 21.58 -14.30 -4.67
N LYS A 82 22.27 -15.44 -4.86
CA LYS A 82 23.40 -15.87 -4.00
C LYS A 82 24.58 -14.90 -4.05
N GLU A 83 24.71 -14.13 -5.13
CA GLU A 83 25.79 -13.15 -5.30
C GLU A 83 25.57 -11.88 -4.45
N LYS A 84 24.35 -11.67 -3.93
CA LYS A 84 23.99 -10.50 -3.12
C LYS A 84 24.41 -9.16 -3.76
N ARG A 85 24.21 -9.02 -5.08
CA ARG A 85 24.63 -7.83 -5.86
C ARG A 85 24.01 -6.51 -5.39
N HIS A 86 22.97 -6.55 -4.57
CA HIS A 86 22.35 -5.39 -3.94
C HIS A 86 23.08 -4.91 -2.69
N HIS A 87 24.03 -5.66 -2.16
CA HIS A 87 24.92 -5.19 -1.09
C HIS A 87 26.10 -4.46 -1.71
N LEU A 88 26.40 -3.25 -1.21
CA LEU A 88 27.64 -2.57 -1.59
C LEU A 88 28.83 -3.39 -1.12
N LYS A 89 29.85 -3.54 -1.98
CA LYS A 89 31.03 -4.32 -1.64
C LYS A 89 31.90 -3.56 -0.65
N GLU A 90 32.81 -4.29 0.01
CA GLU A 90 33.84 -3.65 0.83
C GLU A 90 34.65 -2.66 -0.01
N GLY A 91 34.80 -1.41 0.48
CA GLY A 91 35.38 -0.30 -0.28
C GLY A 91 34.38 0.49 -1.14
N GLU A 92 33.22 -0.11 -1.45
CA GLU A 92 32.00 0.45 -2.09
C GLU A 92 31.32 1.58 -1.30
N GLY A 93 31.49 1.54 0.02
CA GLY A 93 30.66 2.25 1.00
C GLY A 93 29.98 1.27 1.96
N LYS A 94 28.96 1.72 2.69
CA LYS A 94 28.11 0.88 3.54
C LYS A 94 26.67 0.97 3.06
N GLY A 95 25.97 -0.16 3.01
CA GLY A 95 24.55 -0.22 2.67
C GLY A 95 24.29 -0.97 1.36
N PHE A 96 23.30 -0.49 0.62
CA PHE A 96 22.66 -1.21 -0.46
C PHE A 96 22.58 -0.39 -1.75
N THR A 97 22.46 -1.08 -2.87
CA THR A 97 22.37 -0.52 -4.23
C THR A 97 21.41 -1.32 -5.09
N ASN A 98 20.89 -0.71 -6.16
CA ASN A 98 20.10 -1.45 -7.15
C ASN A 98 21.04 -2.17 -8.14
N PRO A 99 20.87 -3.49 -8.34
CA PRO A 99 21.77 -4.26 -9.19
C PRO A 99 21.32 -4.36 -10.66
N TRP A 100 20.27 -3.64 -11.06
CA TRP A 100 19.62 -3.79 -12.38
C TRP A 100 19.89 -2.60 -13.30
N ASP A 101 20.03 -2.88 -14.60
CA ASP A 101 20.25 -1.85 -15.63
C ASP A 101 19.09 -0.85 -15.78
N SER A 102 17.90 -1.27 -15.34
CA SER A 102 16.66 -0.49 -15.22
C SER A 102 16.71 0.57 -14.11
N TRP A 103 17.74 0.55 -13.25
CA TRP A 103 18.02 1.62 -12.30
C TRP A 103 18.92 2.68 -12.92
N LYS A 104 18.62 3.96 -12.63
CA LYS A 104 19.49 5.09 -12.91
C LYS A 104 19.60 5.93 -11.65
N GLU A 105 20.82 5.98 -11.13
CA GLU A 105 21.12 6.71 -9.90
C GLU A 105 21.02 8.22 -10.14
N MET A 106 20.27 8.90 -9.28
CA MET A 106 20.28 10.36 -9.18
C MET A 106 20.49 10.75 -7.71
N GLY A 107 21.54 11.53 -7.46
CA GLY A 107 21.80 12.05 -6.12
C GLY A 107 20.74 13.07 -5.69
N VAL A 108 20.57 13.28 -4.38
CA VAL A 108 19.58 14.21 -3.81
C VAL A 108 19.70 15.62 -4.38
N LEU A 109 20.94 16.12 -4.54
CA LEU A 109 21.20 17.41 -5.18
C LEU A 109 20.74 17.43 -6.65
N GLY A 110 20.96 16.33 -7.37
CA GLY A 110 20.52 16.17 -8.75
C GLY A 110 19.00 16.19 -8.87
N ILE A 111 18.29 15.45 -8.01
CA ILE A 111 16.82 15.47 -7.94
C ILE A 111 16.34 16.89 -7.62
N GLY A 112 16.93 17.55 -6.62
CA GLY A 112 16.56 18.92 -6.24
C GLY A 112 16.76 19.92 -7.38
N MET A 113 17.88 19.85 -8.11
CA MET A 113 18.14 20.69 -9.29
C MET A 113 17.19 20.39 -10.44
N ALA A 114 16.92 19.11 -10.73
CA ALA A 114 16.00 18.70 -11.79
C ALA A 114 14.57 19.17 -11.49
N MET A 115 14.10 18.99 -10.24
CA MET A 115 12.81 19.50 -9.78
C MET A 115 12.74 21.03 -9.83
N ALA A 116 13.80 21.74 -9.43
CA ALA A 116 13.86 23.20 -9.55
C ALA A 116 13.77 23.66 -11.01
N LYS A 117 14.43 22.95 -11.93
CA LYS A 117 14.37 23.24 -13.37
C LYS A 117 12.95 23.04 -13.92
N VAL A 118 12.29 21.95 -13.57
CA VAL A 118 10.89 21.67 -13.96
C VAL A 118 9.92 22.70 -13.37
N LYS A 119 10.20 23.19 -12.16
CA LYS A 119 9.43 24.28 -11.56
C LYS A 119 9.64 25.62 -12.28
N LEU A 120 10.88 25.93 -12.66
CA LEU A 120 11.22 27.16 -13.38
C LEU A 120 10.71 27.15 -14.83
N SER A 121 10.58 25.99 -15.48
CA SER A 121 10.01 25.87 -16.83
C SER A 121 8.49 26.08 -16.86
N GLY A 122 7.83 26.15 -15.70
CA GLY A 122 6.37 26.22 -15.60
C GLY A 122 5.67 24.89 -15.89
N GLU A 123 6.45 23.81 -16.05
CA GLU A 123 5.92 22.45 -16.27
C GLU A 123 5.45 21.80 -14.96
N PHE A 124 5.90 22.33 -13.82
CA PHE A 124 5.40 21.93 -12.50
C PHE A 124 4.04 22.59 -12.22
N GLY A 125 2.96 21.90 -12.60
CA GLY A 125 1.65 22.19 -12.01
C GLY A 125 1.71 21.96 -10.50
N THR A 126 1.08 22.82 -9.69
CA THR A 126 0.77 22.44 -8.31
C THR A 126 -0.52 21.64 -8.37
N PRO A 127 -0.52 20.35 -8.03
CA PRO A 127 -1.73 19.54 -8.10
C PRO A 127 -2.86 20.17 -7.29
N ASP A 128 -4.04 20.23 -7.90
CA ASP A 128 -5.24 20.70 -7.20
C ASP A 128 -5.64 19.68 -6.14
N THR A 129 -5.66 20.13 -4.89
CA THR A 129 -6.01 19.33 -3.71
C THR A 129 -7.38 19.70 -3.16
N THR A 130 -8.12 20.58 -3.84
CA THR A 130 -9.47 20.96 -3.46
C THR A 130 -10.46 19.82 -3.74
N PRO A 131 -11.37 19.50 -2.81
CA PRO A 131 -12.39 18.49 -3.05
C PRO A 131 -13.28 18.83 -4.27
N PRO A 132 -13.76 17.83 -5.02
CA PRO A 132 -13.68 16.39 -4.72
C PRO A 132 -12.33 15.75 -5.08
N THR A 133 -11.68 15.17 -4.08
CA THR A 133 -10.51 14.27 -4.22
C THR A 133 -10.95 12.84 -3.90
N VAL A 134 -10.04 11.98 -3.44
CA VAL A 134 -10.39 10.62 -3.00
C VAL A 134 -11.32 10.68 -1.78
N PRO A 135 -12.51 10.05 -1.82
CA PRO A 135 -13.39 9.99 -0.66
C PRO A 135 -12.71 9.31 0.53
N VAL A 136 -13.02 9.80 1.73
CA VAL A 136 -12.58 9.19 2.98
C VAL A 136 -13.81 8.75 3.76
N ILE A 137 -13.88 7.46 4.08
CA ILE A 137 -14.95 6.84 4.84
C ILE A 137 -14.38 6.21 6.12
N LYS A 138 -15.25 6.00 7.11
CA LYS A 138 -14.86 5.29 8.33
C LYS A 138 -14.64 3.80 8.01
N PRO A 139 -13.49 3.21 8.36
CA PRO A 139 -13.23 1.79 8.18
C PRO A 139 -14.19 0.90 8.96
N THR A 140 -14.48 -0.28 8.42
CA THR A 140 -15.21 -1.35 9.11
C THR A 140 -14.29 -2.55 9.30
N PHE A 141 -13.64 -2.61 10.46
CA PHE A 141 -12.80 -3.74 10.87
C PHE A 141 -13.63 -4.88 11.43
N LEU A 142 -13.18 -6.12 11.27
CA LEU A 142 -13.83 -7.25 11.91
C LEU A 142 -13.56 -7.21 13.43
N PRO A 143 -14.58 -7.38 14.28
CA PRO A 143 -14.40 -7.37 15.73
C PRO A 143 -13.68 -8.62 16.25
N THR A 144 -13.52 -9.66 15.41
CA THR A 144 -12.86 -10.91 15.75
C THR A 144 -11.95 -11.36 14.59
N ARG A 145 -11.10 -12.35 14.87
CA ARG A 145 -10.21 -12.95 13.86
C ARG A 145 -10.96 -13.75 12.78
N ALA A 146 -12.20 -14.16 13.03
CA ALA A 146 -12.95 -15.05 12.15
C ALA A 146 -13.38 -14.33 10.85
N THR A 147 -12.97 -14.88 9.71
CA THR A 147 -13.42 -14.47 8.38
C THR A 147 -13.24 -15.62 7.40
N SER A 148 -14.15 -15.74 6.43
CA SER A 148 -14.03 -16.69 5.30
C SER A 148 -13.22 -16.13 4.14
N SER A 149 -13.10 -14.80 4.07
CA SER A 149 -12.51 -14.07 2.94
C SER A 149 -11.23 -13.37 3.36
N LEU A 150 -10.28 -13.23 2.43
CA LEU A 150 -9.16 -12.30 2.61
C LEU A 150 -9.71 -10.88 2.49
N ARG A 151 -9.59 -10.06 3.54
CA ARG A 151 -10.07 -8.67 3.52
C ARG A 151 -8.91 -7.70 3.49
N ALA A 152 -9.00 -6.66 2.68
CA ALA A 152 -7.99 -5.60 2.63
C ALA A 152 -8.68 -4.25 2.77
N THR A 153 -8.23 -3.44 3.72
CA THR A 153 -8.74 -2.10 3.99
C THR A 153 -7.66 -1.08 3.69
N TRP A 154 -7.93 -0.16 2.76
CA TRP A 154 -6.99 0.91 2.45
C TRP A 154 -7.08 2.01 3.50
N LEU A 155 -5.97 2.37 4.12
CA LEU A 155 -5.93 3.40 5.16
C LEU A 155 -5.27 4.70 4.67
N GLY A 156 -5.02 4.79 3.36
CA GLY A 156 -4.40 5.92 2.68
C GLY A 156 -2.95 5.63 2.31
N HIS A 157 -2.49 6.27 1.24
CA HIS A 157 -1.14 6.14 0.70
C HIS A 157 -0.74 4.68 0.44
N ALA A 158 0.37 4.20 1.01
CA ALA A 158 0.79 2.80 0.97
C ALA A 158 0.17 1.93 2.08
N CYS A 159 -0.61 2.51 3.00
CA CYS A 159 -1.07 1.81 4.19
C CYS A 159 -2.29 0.92 3.91
N TYR A 160 -2.12 -0.38 4.15
CA TYR A 160 -3.19 -1.37 4.07
C TYR A 160 -3.26 -2.22 5.33
N TYR A 161 -4.47 -2.43 5.83
CA TYR A 161 -4.76 -3.42 6.86
C TYR A 161 -5.39 -4.65 6.23
N VAL A 162 -4.74 -5.80 6.40
CA VAL A 162 -5.14 -7.06 5.78
C VAL A 162 -5.55 -8.09 6.82
N GLU A 163 -6.73 -8.66 6.61
CA GLU A 163 -7.37 -9.64 7.47
C GLU A 163 -7.45 -10.99 6.75
N TYR A 164 -6.63 -11.95 7.16
CA TYR A 164 -6.58 -13.28 6.56
C TYR A 164 -7.65 -14.22 7.14
N PRO A 165 -8.15 -15.19 6.34
CA PRO A 165 -9.04 -16.25 6.83
C PRO A 165 -8.45 -17.12 7.93
N SER A 166 -7.11 -17.20 8.01
CA SER A 166 -6.41 -17.87 9.11
C SER A 166 -6.60 -17.20 10.48
N GLY A 167 -7.05 -15.94 10.49
CA GLY A 167 -7.09 -15.08 11.66
C GLY A 167 -5.89 -14.14 11.79
N LEU A 168 -4.89 -14.23 10.91
CA LEU A 168 -3.74 -13.32 10.86
C LEU A 168 -4.18 -11.89 10.51
N ARG A 169 -3.57 -10.89 11.15
CA ARG A 169 -3.78 -9.46 10.88
C ARG A 169 -2.46 -8.74 10.63
N VAL A 170 -2.31 -8.16 9.44
CA VAL A 170 -1.07 -7.51 8.99
C VAL A 170 -1.35 -6.08 8.58
N LEU A 171 -0.49 -5.15 9.03
CA LEU A 171 -0.53 -3.74 8.68
C LEU A 171 0.72 -3.39 7.87
N PHE A 172 0.53 -2.89 6.64
CA PHE A 172 1.62 -2.53 5.73
C PHE A 172 1.84 -1.02 5.76
N ASP A 173 3.10 -0.57 5.84
CA ASP A 173 3.55 0.83 5.79
C ASP A 173 2.62 1.87 6.46
N PRO A 174 2.33 1.72 7.77
CA PRO A 174 1.42 2.63 8.43
C PRO A 174 2.05 4.01 8.65
N VAL A 175 1.41 5.03 8.08
CA VAL A 175 1.69 6.45 8.38
C VAL A 175 0.38 7.20 8.60
N PHE A 176 0.17 7.67 9.83
CA PHE A 176 -1.04 8.37 10.26
C PHE A 176 -0.79 9.87 10.53
N GLU A 177 0.38 10.35 10.15
CA GLU A 177 0.77 11.74 10.39
C GLU A 177 0.11 12.70 9.40
N GLU A 178 0.05 13.97 9.81
CA GLU A 178 -0.37 15.07 8.93
C GLU A 178 0.67 15.34 7.83
N ARG A 179 1.96 15.10 8.13
CA ARG A 179 3.07 15.34 7.20
C ARG A 179 4.03 14.17 7.16
N CYS A 180 4.45 13.78 5.96
CA CYS A 180 5.56 12.84 5.75
C CYS A 180 6.90 13.59 5.74
N SER A 181 7.41 13.90 6.93
CA SER A 181 8.60 14.75 7.10
C SER A 181 9.28 14.51 8.44
N PRO A 182 10.59 14.76 8.57
CA PRO A 182 11.25 14.85 9.87
C PRO A 182 10.72 15.99 10.76
N PHE A 183 10.01 16.96 10.18
CA PHE A 183 9.53 18.15 10.88
C PHE A 183 8.01 18.26 10.82
N SER A 184 7.37 18.60 11.93
CA SER A 184 5.92 18.80 11.99
C SER A 184 5.42 20.04 11.24
N PHE A 185 6.30 21.02 10.99
CA PHE A 185 5.95 22.30 10.35
C PHE A 185 6.34 22.40 8.88
N MET A 186 7.12 21.45 8.35
CA MET A 186 7.69 21.49 6.99
C MET A 186 7.53 20.14 6.30
N GLY A 187 7.52 20.12 4.96
CA GLY A 187 7.36 18.89 4.16
C GLY A 187 5.91 18.65 3.70
N PRO A 188 5.65 17.62 2.89
CA PRO A 188 4.34 17.41 2.27
C PRO A 188 3.26 17.20 3.32
N LYS A 189 2.13 17.89 3.15
CA LYS A 189 0.96 17.79 4.03
C LYS A 189 -0.09 16.92 3.36
N ARG A 190 -0.76 16.04 4.12
CA ARG A 190 -1.87 15.26 3.58
C ARG A 190 -3.01 16.19 3.15
N TYR A 191 -3.65 15.88 2.04
CA TYR A 191 -4.85 16.61 1.57
C TYR A 191 -6.15 15.88 1.82
N THR A 192 -6.09 14.63 2.27
CA THR A 192 -7.23 13.86 2.80
C THR A 192 -7.11 13.75 4.32
N PRO A 193 -8.18 13.62 5.12
CA PRO A 193 -8.09 13.31 6.55
C PRO A 193 -7.66 11.85 6.80
N ILE A 194 -7.17 11.52 8.01
CA ILE A 194 -7.01 10.10 8.43
C ILE A 194 -8.39 9.42 8.53
N PRO A 195 -8.55 8.16 8.06
CA PRO A 195 -9.85 7.48 8.10
C PRO A 195 -10.24 7.00 9.51
N CYS A 196 -9.27 6.76 10.38
CA CYS A 196 -9.48 6.33 11.77
C CYS A 196 -8.26 6.66 12.64
N LYS A 197 -8.37 6.47 13.95
CA LYS A 197 -7.21 6.42 14.86
C LYS A 197 -6.58 5.03 14.81
N LEU A 198 -5.27 4.94 15.10
CA LEU A 198 -4.56 3.66 15.21
C LEU A 198 -5.17 2.77 16.30
N SER A 199 -5.61 3.35 17.41
CA SER A 199 -6.28 2.64 18.51
C SER A 199 -7.67 2.09 18.16
N GLU A 200 -8.24 2.46 17.02
CA GLU A 200 -9.48 1.86 16.50
C GLU A 200 -9.21 0.56 15.71
N ILE A 201 -7.96 0.27 15.34
CA ILE A 201 -7.59 -1.01 14.69
C ILE A 201 -7.55 -2.10 15.77
N PRO A 202 -8.43 -3.11 15.70
CA PRO A 202 -8.66 -3.99 16.85
C PRO A 202 -7.49 -4.93 17.15
N ILE A 203 -6.83 -5.43 16.10
CA ILE A 203 -5.81 -6.48 16.21
C ILE A 203 -4.73 -6.22 15.16
N VAL A 204 -3.47 -6.16 15.59
CA VAL A 204 -2.30 -6.12 14.70
C VAL A 204 -1.30 -7.16 15.20
N ASP A 205 -0.99 -8.16 14.37
CA ASP A 205 0.01 -9.18 14.69
C ASP A 205 1.37 -8.80 14.10
N PHE A 206 1.36 -8.32 12.86
CA PHE A 206 2.57 -7.90 12.14
C PHE A 206 2.39 -6.51 11.57
N VAL A 207 3.46 -5.72 11.67
CA VAL A 207 3.65 -4.49 10.90
C VAL A 207 4.78 -4.72 9.92
N VAL A 208 4.51 -4.51 8.64
CA VAL A 208 5.50 -4.67 7.57
C VAL A 208 5.92 -3.29 7.09
N ILE A 209 7.22 -3.01 7.08
CA ILE A 209 7.79 -1.75 6.60
C ILE A 209 8.65 -2.03 5.35
N SER A 210 8.24 -1.51 4.19
CA SER A 210 8.95 -1.68 2.93
C SER A 210 10.33 -1.01 2.94
N HIS A 211 10.40 0.23 3.42
CA HIS A 211 11.63 1.02 3.43
C HIS A 211 11.53 2.23 4.38
N SER A 212 12.60 3.02 4.45
CA SER A 212 12.77 4.00 5.52
C SER A 212 12.30 5.43 5.21
N HIS A 213 11.70 5.73 4.05
CA HIS A 213 11.18 7.07 3.77
C HIS A 213 10.04 7.48 4.73
N TYR A 214 9.84 8.78 4.92
CA TYR A 214 8.95 9.33 5.95
C TYR A 214 7.46 9.07 5.73
N ASP A 215 7.07 8.80 4.49
CA ASP A 215 5.71 8.43 4.09
C ASP A 215 5.44 6.92 4.18
N HIS A 216 6.44 6.11 4.53
CA HIS A 216 6.31 4.66 4.80
C HIS A 216 6.73 4.26 6.21
N LEU A 217 7.61 5.04 6.86
CA LEU A 217 8.09 4.82 8.21
C LEU A 217 8.01 6.11 9.04
N SER A 218 6.95 6.21 9.83
CA SER A 218 6.71 7.32 10.76
C SER A 218 7.03 6.93 12.21
N HIS A 219 7.89 7.72 12.87
CA HIS A 219 8.21 7.51 14.29
C HIS A 219 6.98 7.60 15.20
N PRO A 220 6.16 8.67 15.18
CA PRO A 220 4.98 8.72 16.05
C PRO A 220 3.99 7.57 15.77
N THR A 221 3.82 7.17 14.50
CA THR A 221 2.95 6.05 14.14
C THR A 221 3.45 4.72 14.71
N VAL A 222 4.74 4.37 14.56
CA VAL A 222 5.26 3.10 15.11
C VAL A 222 5.22 3.08 16.64
N MET A 223 5.42 4.22 17.30
CA MET A 223 5.32 4.31 18.76
C MET A 223 3.87 4.13 19.25
N GLU A 224 2.89 4.68 18.56
CA GLU A 224 1.48 4.48 18.91
C GLU A 224 1.03 3.03 18.64
N ILE A 225 1.52 2.39 17.58
CA ILE A 225 1.29 0.95 17.35
C ILE A 225 1.94 0.13 18.45
N HIS A 226 3.20 0.39 18.80
CA HIS A 226 3.88 -0.35 19.88
C HIS A 226 3.15 -0.20 21.23
N LYS A 227 2.56 0.96 21.49
CA LYS A 227 1.76 1.22 22.68
C LYS A 227 0.41 0.51 22.66
N SER A 228 -0.30 0.51 21.54
CA SER A 228 -1.66 -0.04 21.42
C SER A 228 -1.69 -1.55 21.12
N HIS A 229 -0.65 -2.07 20.47
CA HIS A 229 -0.45 -3.48 20.11
C HIS A 229 0.96 -3.93 20.51
N PRO A 230 1.28 -4.04 21.82
CA PRO A 230 2.64 -4.30 22.29
C PRO A 230 3.25 -5.64 21.85
N ASN A 231 2.41 -6.60 21.44
CA ASN A 231 2.84 -7.91 20.94
C ASN A 231 3.07 -7.94 19.43
N ALA A 232 2.72 -6.86 18.70
CA ALA A 232 2.93 -6.79 17.26
C ALA A 232 4.43 -6.89 16.95
N GLN A 233 4.77 -7.68 15.93
CA GLN A 233 6.12 -7.82 15.42
C GLN A 233 6.32 -6.92 14.21
N PHE A 234 7.41 -6.15 14.19
CA PHE A 234 7.81 -5.36 13.04
C PHE A 234 8.72 -6.20 12.13
N ILE A 235 8.36 -6.31 10.85
CA ILE A 235 9.15 -6.98 9.81
C ILE A 235 9.68 -5.92 8.86
N VAL A 236 11.00 -5.86 8.73
CA VAL A 236 11.69 -4.77 8.03
C VAL A 236 12.86 -5.29 7.19
N GLY A 237 13.31 -4.49 6.21
CA GLY A 237 14.56 -4.75 5.50
C GLY A 237 15.80 -4.52 6.37
N LEU A 238 16.91 -5.18 6.03
CA LEU A 238 18.22 -5.02 6.69
C LEU A 238 18.60 -3.55 6.97
N GLY A 239 19.17 -3.30 8.15
CA GLY A 239 19.64 -1.99 8.62
C GLY A 239 18.63 -1.20 9.46
N LEU A 240 17.33 -1.52 9.40
CA LEU A 240 16.27 -0.82 10.13
C LEU A 240 16.08 -1.24 11.60
N LYS A 241 16.42 -2.46 12.01
CA LYS A 241 16.26 -2.95 13.39
C LYS A 241 17.03 -2.09 14.39
N LYS A 242 18.20 -1.58 14.00
CA LYS A 242 18.95 -0.62 14.82
C LYS A 242 18.09 0.61 15.15
N TRP A 243 17.43 1.19 14.15
CA TRP A 243 16.56 2.34 14.34
C TRP A 243 15.36 2.01 15.24
N PHE A 244 14.71 0.85 15.05
CA PHE A 244 13.62 0.39 15.92
C PHE A 244 14.07 0.20 17.38
N LYS A 245 15.25 -0.38 17.59
CA LYS A 245 15.84 -0.54 18.93
C LYS A 245 16.12 0.80 19.59
N GLU A 246 16.65 1.78 18.84
CA GLU A 246 16.86 3.15 19.32
C GLU A 246 15.55 3.85 19.69
N CYS A 247 14.42 3.47 19.06
CA CYS A 247 13.09 3.92 19.45
C CYS A 247 12.51 3.17 20.68
N GLY A 248 13.21 2.16 21.21
CA GLY A 248 12.75 1.33 22.32
C GLY A 248 11.87 0.13 21.91
N ILE A 249 11.85 -0.23 20.62
CA ILE A 249 11.06 -1.34 20.09
C ILE A 249 11.97 -2.55 19.84
N GLU A 250 11.84 -3.58 20.69
CA GLU A 250 12.64 -4.81 20.58
C GLU A 250 12.01 -5.88 19.66
N ASN A 251 10.69 -5.81 19.45
CA ASN A 251 9.92 -6.74 18.62
C ASN A 251 10.10 -6.44 17.13
N CYS A 252 11.34 -6.54 16.63
CA CYS A 252 11.71 -6.22 15.26
C CYS A 252 12.61 -7.30 14.64
N VAL A 253 12.24 -7.75 13.45
CA VAL A 253 12.96 -8.72 12.63
C VAL A 253 13.38 -8.06 11.33
N GLU A 254 14.67 -8.17 11.04
CA GLU A 254 15.25 -7.76 9.77
C GLU A 254 15.37 -8.96 8.84
N MET A 255 15.16 -8.70 7.55
CA MET A 255 15.27 -9.70 6.49
C MET A 255 16.02 -9.13 5.29
N ASP A 256 16.83 -9.96 4.65
CA ASP A 256 17.43 -9.70 3.34
C ASP A 256 16.49 -10.12 2.21
N TRP A 257 16.74 -9.65 0.99
CA TRP A 257 15.99 -10.10 -0.17
C TRP A 257 16.10 -11.62 -0.36
N TRP A 258 14.96 -12.22 -0.69
CA TRP A 258 14.75 -13.66 -0.85
C TRP A 258 14.85 -14.48 0.43
N GLU A 259 14.93 -13.84 1.60
CA GLU A 259 14.75 -14.52 2.87
C GLU A 259 13.27 -14.72 3.17
N ASP A 260 12.99 -15.86 3.79
CA ASP A 260 11.66 -16.30 4.19
C ASP A 260 11.70 -16.57 5.71
N ILE A 261 10.61 -16.24 6.41
CA ILE A 261 10.38 -16.65 7.80
C ILE A 261 9.05 -17.37 7.90
N ASP A 262 9.06 -18.52 8.58
CA ASP A 262 7.84 -19.21 8.99
C ASP A 262 7.46 -18.73 10.39
N VAL A 263 6.19 -18.39 10.53
CA VAL A 263 5.60 -17.77 11.71
C VAL A 263 4.51 -18.67 12.26
N THR A 264 4.50 -18.83 13.58
CA THR A 264 3.37 -19.41 14.32
C THR A 264 2.91 -18.44 15.41
N LEU A 265 1.65 -18.03 15.36
CA LEU A 265 0.99 -17.32 16.45
C LEU A 265 0.24 -18.36 17.30
N SER A 266 0.62 -18.48 18.57
CA SER A 266 -0.05 -19.37 19.53
C SER A 266 -0.85 -18.55 20.55
N PRO A 267 -2.05 -18.98 20.96
CA PRO A 267 -2.79 -18.34 22.04
C PRO A 267 -1.96 -18.30 23.32
N VAL A 268 -1.89 -17.14 23.97
CA VAL A 268 -1.26 -17.01 25.28
C VAL A 268 -2.23 -17.54 26.33
N THR A 269 -2.02 -18.76 26.81
CA THR A 269 -2.76 -19.30 27.95
C THR A 269 -2.19 -18.71 29.25
N GLY A 270 -2.85 -17.72 29.85
CA GLY A 270 -2.34 -17.12 31.08
C GLY A 270 -3.24 -16.12 31.78
N GLU A 271 -4.35 -16.55 32.38
CA GLU A 271 -4.72 -16.03 33.71
C GLU A 271 -4.24 -17.03 34.75
N LYS A 272 -3.15 -16.72 35.46
CA LYS A 272 -2.89 -17.32 36.77
C LYS A 272 -4.07 -16.90 37.67
N ARG A 273 -5.08 -17.76 37.82
CA ARG A 273 -5.96 -17.68 38.98
C ARG A 273 -5.07 -17.83 40.21
N ILE A 274 -4.88 -16.72 40.94
CA ILE A 274 -4.33 -16.73 42.28
C ILE A 274 -5.34 -17.52 43.13
N SER A 275 -5.12 -18.82 43.30
CA SER A 275 -5.75 -19.59 44.35
C SER A 275 -5.03 -19.26 45.64
N THR A 276 -5.51 -18.26 46.36
CA THR A 276 -5.20 -18.07 47.77
C THR A 276 -5.73 -19.28 48.53
N SER A 277 -4.82 -20.20 48.84
CA SER A 277 -5.08 -21.32 49.73
C SER A 277 -5.34 -20.81 51.14
N SER A 278 -6.61 -20.73 51.54
CA SER A 278 -6.99 -20.81 52.94
C SER A 278 -7.62 -22.19 53.16
N GLN A 279 -6.88 -23.02 53.89
CA GLN A 279 -7.36 -24.29 54.41
C GLN A 279 -8.54 -24.02 55.36
N THR A 280 -9.71 -24.58 55.08
CA THR A 280 -10.64 -25.02 56.12
C THR A 280 -11.39 -26.26 55.67
N SER A 281 -11.26 -27.29 56.48
CA SER A 281 -11.78 -28.64 56.30
C SER A 281 -13.28 -28.66 56.55
N SER A 282 -14.07 -29.17 55.59
CA SER A 282 -15.36 -29.78 55.91
C SER A 282 -15.82 -30.71 54.77
N LYS A 283 -16.15 -31.94 55.15
CA LYS A 283 -16.78 -32.98 54.31
C LYS A 283 -18.23 -32.59 54.04
N ASN A 284 -18.70 -32.71 52.80
CA ASN A 284 -19.92 -33.46 52.44
C ASN A 284 -20.30 -33.36 50.94
N SER A 285 -20.68 -34.53 50.41
CA SER A 285 -21.66 -34.85 49.34
C SER A 285 -21.64 -34.16 47.97
N LEU A 286 -21.65 -35.01 46.92
CA LEU A 286 -21.94 -34.70 45.52
C LEU A 286 -23.29 -33.94 45.34
N PRO A 287 -23.40 -33.14 44.26
CA PRO A 287 -24.17 -33.62 43.11
C PRO A 287 -23.46 -33.39 41.76
N SER A 288 -23.86 -34.21 40.80
CA SER A 288 -23.47 -34.25 39.40
C SER A 288 -23.58 -32.91 38.66
N SER A 289 -22.47 -32.43 38.11
CA SER A 289 -22.41 -31.31 37.16
C SER A 289 -22.49 -31.80 35.70
N PRO A 290 -23.09 -31.04 34.77
CA PRO A 290 -23.15 -31.37 33.35
C PRO A 290 -21.75 -31.27 32.70
N PRO A 291 -21.56 -31.80 31.47
CA PRO A 291 -20.24 -31.87 30.87
C PRO A 291 -19.65 -30.48 30.74
N SER A 292 -18.47 -30.29 31.32
CA SER A 292 -17.64 -29.14 31.04
C SER A 292 -17.40 -29.10 29.54
N SER A 293 -17.97 -28.13 28.85
CA SER A 293 -17.49 -27.73 27.53
C SER A 293 -16.01 -27.37 27.70
N SER A 294 -15.14 -28.21 27.16
CA SER A 294 -13.73 -27.89 26.96
C SER A 294 -13.63 -26.50 26.32
N PRO A 295 -12.71 -25.63 26.77
CA PRO A 295 -12.48 -24.39 26.04
C PRO A 295 -12.06 -24.78 24.63
N THR A 296 -12.82 -24.35 23.63
CA THR A 296 -12.53 -24.52 22.21
C THR A 296 -11.07 -24.15 22.00
N SER A 297 -10.20 -25.13 21.78
CA SER A 297 -8.77 -24.90 21.62
C SER A 297 -8.60 -24.05 20.36
N ILE A 298 -8.27 -22.78 20.52
CA ILE A 298 -7.99 -21.90 19.40
C ILE A 298 -6.71 -22.44 18.75
N SER A 299 -6.82 -22.93 17.51
CA SER A 299 -5.67 -23.47 16.77
C SER A 299 -4.62 -22.37 16.54
N PRO A 300 -3.32 -22.71 16.56
CA PRO A 300 -2.27 -21.78 16.17
C PRO A 300 -2.48 -21.26 14.74
N ILE A 301 -2.13 -19.99 14.52
CA ILE A 301 -2.17 -19.37 13.20
C ILE A 301 -0.77 -19.49 12.60
N THR A 302 -0.65 -20.05 11.41
CA THR A 302 0.63 -20.16 10.70
C THR A 302 0.67 -19.23 9.50
N ALA A 303 1.85 -18.68 9.23
CA ALA A 303 2.09 -17.83 8.07
C ALA A 303 3.54 -17.96 7.59
N ARG A 304 3.76 -17.63 6.32
CA ARG A 304 5.09 -17.38 5.77
C ARG A 304 5.17 -15.92 5.35
N ILE A 305 6.25 -15.24 5.75
CA ILE A 305 6.57 -13.89 5.30
C ILE A 305 7.87 -13.97 4.51
N SER A 306 7.85 -13.44 3.29
CA SER A 306 9.00 -13.38 2.38
C SER A 306 9.41 -11.93 2.18
N CYS A 307 10.69 -11.62 2.40
CA CYS A 307 11.27 -10.34 2.02
C CYS A 307 11.73 -10.46 0.57
N LEU A 308 11.20 -9.62 -0.32
CA LEU A 308 11.39 -9.72 -1.76
C LEU A 308 11.99 -8.42 -2.33
N PRO A 309 12.67 -8.48 -3.47
CA PRO A 309 13.25 -7.27 -4.04
C PRO A 309 12.22 -6.21 -4.44
N SER A 310 12.67 -4.96 -4.48
CA SER A 310 12.00 -3.81 -5.07
C SER A 310 13.06 -2.93 -5.75
N GLN A 311 12.70 -2.21 -6.82
CA GLN A 311 13.56 -1.18 -7.43
C GLN A 311 13.26 0.20 -6.83
N HIS A 312 13.92 0.53 -5.73
CA HIS A 312 13.73 1.80 -5.02
C HIS A 312 15.01 2.24 -4.30
N THR A 313 14.91 3.14 -3.33
CA THR A 313 16.03 3.52 -2.46
C THR A 313 15.55 3.72 -1.03
N SER A 314 16.43 4.17 -0.15
CA SER A 314 16.08 4.49 1.23
C SER A 314 16.86 5.71 1.68
N ALA A 315 16.28 6.52 2.54
CA ALA A 315 16.94 7.66 3.17
C ALA A 315 16.05 8.23 4.29
N ARG A 316 16.66 8.74 5.36
CA ARG A 316 15.98 9.54 6.38
C ARG A 316 16.69 10.87 6.64
N THR A 317 17.96 10.95 6.32
CA THR A 317 18.81 12.14 6.48
C THR A 317 19.56 12.43 5.19
N ALA A 318 20.32 13.53 5.15
CA ALA A 318 21.07 13.90 3.96
C ALA A 318 22.24 12.94 3.65
N PHE A 319 22.61 12.04 4.58
CA PHE A 319 23.85 11.25 4.51
C PHE A 319 23.64 9.74 4.73
N ASP A 320 22.40 9.25 4.70
CA ASP A 320 22.08 7.83 4.92
C ASP A 320 21.39 7.16 3.74
N LYS A 321 21.51 7.76 2.55
CA LYS A 321 20.94 7.18 1.34
C LYS A 321 21.47 5.76 1.14
N GLY A 322 20.56 4.80 1.02
CA GLY A 322 20.87 3.39 0.80
C GLY A 322 21.46 2.67 2.01
N HIS A 323 21.51 3.28 3.20
CA HIS A 323 22.04 2.60 4.40
C HIS A 323 21.12 1.49 4.92
N THR A 324 19.83 1.52 4.56
CA THR A 324 18.83 0.49 4.91
C THR A 324 18.25 -0.13 3.64
N LEU A 325 17.89 -1.40 3.70
CA LEU A 325 17.33 -2.11 2.55
C LEU A 325 15.87 -1.69 2.30
N TRP A 326 15.50 -1.52 1.04
CA TRP A 326 14.13 -1.35 0.58
C TRP A 326 13.61 -2.67 0.02
N CYS A 327 12.36 -3.01 0.31
CA CYS A 327 11.83 -4.34 0.05
C CYS A 327 10.38 -4.27 -0.45
N SER A 328 9.99 -5.26 -1.26
CA SER A 328 8.60 -5.72 -1.31
C SER A 328 8.45 -6.90 -0.35
N PHE A 329 7.20 -7.28 -0.01
CA PHE A 329 6.95 -8.41 0.89
C PHE A 329 5.84 -9.31 0.36
N ALA A 330 5.96 -10.62 0.55
CA ALA A 330 4.84 -11.53 0.41
C ALA A 330 4.44 -12.11 1.76
N VAL A 331 3.14 -12.21 2.02
CA VAL A 331 2.61 -12.85 3.24
C VAL A 331 1.56 -13.87 2.84
N THR A 332 1.82 -15.14 3.19
CA THR A 332 0.94 -16.27 2.90
C THR A 332 0.44 -16.91 4.19
N SER A 333 -0.87 -17.08 4.34
CA SER A 333 -1.50 -17.73 5.49
C SER A 333 -2.84 -18.37 5.12
N ASN A 334 -3.06 -19.62 5.56
CA ASN A 334 -4.24 -20.45 5.20
C ASN A 334 -4.56 -20.42 3.69
N SER A 335 -3.55 -20.71 2.85
CA SER A 335 -3.64 -20.74 1.39
C SER A 335 -4.04 -19.42 0.71
N LYS A 336 -4.10 -18.30 1.45
CA LYS A 336 -4.26 -16.96 0.89
C LYS A 336 -2.93 -16.22 0.92
N SER A 337 -2.59 -15.53 -0.16
CA SER A 337 -1.32 -14.80 -0.27
C SER A 337 -1.51 -13.36 -0.75
N VAL A 338 -0.76 -12.44 -0.12
CA VAL A 338 -0.68 -11.03 -0.50
C VAL A 338 0.75 -10.71 -0.86
N TRP A 339 0.96 -10.01 -1.98
CA TRP A 339 2.22 -9.35 -2.30
C TRP A 339 2.06 -7.84 -2.15
N PHE A 340 2.92 -7.23 -1.34
CA PHE A 340 3.00 -5.81 -1.08
C PHE A 340 4.24 -5.23 -1.75
N GLY A 341 4.05 -4.39 -2.77
CA GLY A 341 5.13 -3.88 -3.60
C GLY A 341 6.03 -2.84 -2.91
N GLY A 342 5.54 -2.20 -1.85
CA GLY A 342 6.14 -0.97 -1.32
C GLY A 342 6.21 0.11 -2.41
N ASP A 343 7.20 0.99 -2.30
CA ASP A 343 7.58 1.84 -3.42
C ASP A 343 8.53 1.13 -4.35
N THR A 344 8.27 1.27 -5.65
CA THR A 344 9.06 0.59 -6.66
C THR A 344 8.94 1.24 -8.01
N GLY A 345 10.04 1.32 -8.74
CA GLY A 345 10.09 1.59 -10.16
C GLY A 345 10.07 0.30 -10.97
N TYR A 346 9.91 0.43 -12.29
CA TYR A 346 9.98 -0.71 -13.20
C TYR A 346 11.07 -0.56 -14.26
N ARG A 347 11.37 0.67 -14.65
CA ARG A 347 12.33 1.01 -15.72
C ARG A 347 12.79 2.45 -15.61
N ALA A 348 13.95 2.76 -16.19
CA ALA A 348 14.43 4.13 -16.31
C ALA A 348 14.08 4.73 -17.67
N VAL A 349 13.25 5.77 -17.66
CA VAL A 349 12.80 6.50 -18.85
C VAL A 349 13.67 7.75 -18.99
N PRO A 350 14.25 8.04 -20.16
CA PRO A 350 14.99 9.29 -20.36
C PRO A 350 14.04 10.49 -20.43
N GLN A 351 14.59 11.70 -20.46
CA GLN A 351 13.77 12.88 -20.80
C GLN A 351 13.23 12.71 -22.23
N VAL A 352 11.91 12.70 -22.36
CA VAL A 352 11.18 12.64 -23.63
C VAL A 352 10.32 13.90 -23.80
N PRO A 353 9.91 14.24 -25.04
CA PRO A 353 8.93 15.31 -25.27
C PRO A 353 7.62 15.06 -24.51
N LYS A 354 6.93 16.15 -24.15
CA LYS A 354 5.66 16.06 -23.41
C LYS A 354 4.59 15.35 -24.26
N GLY A 355 3.88 14.40 -23.63
CA GLY A 355 2.83 13.61 -24.29
C GLY A 355 3.35 12.45 -25.13
N THR A 356 4.66 12.22 -25.16
CA THR A 356 5.25 11.02 -25.76
C THR A 356 4.83 9.78 -24.97
N ASP A 357 4.40 8.74 -25.70
CA ASP A 357 4.21 7.40 -25.15
C ASP A 357 5.56 6.74 -24.91
N ASP A 358 5.99 6.71 -23.65
CA ASP A 358 7.26 6.10 -23.24
C ASP A 358 7.26 4.56 -23.34
N TYR A 359 6.14 3.93 -23.70
CA TYR A 359 6.04 2.50 -24.08
C TYR A 359 6.00 2.28 -25.61
N GLY A 360 6.05 3.35 -26.40
CA GLY A 360 6.07 3.28 -27.86
C GLY A 360 7.28 2.53 -28.42
N PRO A 361 7.27 2.16 -29.72
CA PRO A 361 8.32 1.39 -30.37
C PRO A 361 9.75 1.93 -30.16
N GLU A 362 9.89 3.26 -30.10
CA GLU A 362 11.18 3.94 -29.90
C GLU A 362 11.83 3.61 -28.55
N TYR A 363 11.04 3.25 -27.53
CA TYR A 363 11.49 3.04 -26.15
C TYR A 363 11.40 1.59 -25.67
N GLN A 364 11.03 0.65 -26.56
CA GLN A 364 10.94 -0.79 -26.22
C GLN A 364 12.28 -1.40 -25.80
N HIS A 365 13.40 -0.76 -26.17
CA HIS A 365 14.75 -1.20 -25.82
C HIS A 365 15.15 -0.86 -24.38
N LEU A 366 14.36 -0.04 -23.67
CA LEU A 366 14.69 0.34 -22.30
C LEU A 366 14.63 -0.88 -21.37
N PRO A 367 15.65 -1.10 -20.52
CA PRO A 367 15.66 -2.24 -19.62
C PRO A 367 14.54 -2.13 -18.59
N ILE A 368 13.93 -3.28 -18.28
CA ILE A 368 12.94 -3.46 -17.23
C ILE A 368 13.55 -4.23 -16.05
N CYS A 369 13.06 -3.98 -14.85
CA CYS A 369 13.50 -4.68 -13.66
C CYS A 369 13.08 -6.15 -13.72
N PRO A 370 14.01 -7.12 -13.77
CA PRO A 370 13.68 -8.53 -13.90
C PRO A 370 13.05 -9.13 -12.63
N ALA A 371 13.24 -8.48 -11.47
CA ALA A 371 12.88 -9.04 -10.18
C ALA A 371 11.39 -9.36 -10.05
N PHE A 372 10.49 -8.55 -10.63
CA PHE A 372 9.05 -8.80 -10.53
C PHE A 372 8.64 -10.09 -11.22
N LYS A 373 9.25 -10.38 -12.37
CA LYS A 373 9.02 -11.62 -13.11
C LYS A 373 9.57 -12.81 -12.34
N GLU A 374 10.77 -12.69 -11.78
CA GLU A 374 11.37 -13.70 -10.90
C GLU A 374 10.47 -13.97 -9.68
N ILE A 375 9.93 -12.92 -9.05
CA ILE A 375 8.97 -13.03 -7.93
C ILE A 375 7.73 -13.83 -8.37
N GLY A 376 7.11 -13.49 -9.50
CA GLY A 376 5.93 -14.22 -9.97
C GLY A 376 6.22 -15.65 -10.44
N GLU A 377 7.45 -15.95 -10.85
CA GLU A 377 7.87 -17.32 -11.21
C GLU A 377 8.20 -18.19 -9.99
N LEU A 378 8.74 -17.60 -8.93
CA LEU A 378 9.28 -18.33 -7.79
C LEU A 378 8.41 -18.28 -6.53
N ARG A 379 7.51 -17.31 -6.42
CA ARG A 379 6.62 -17.10 -5.25
C ARG A 379 5.15 -16.96 -5.65
N GLY A 380 4.88 -16.39 -6.82
CA GLY A 380 3.53 -16.27 -7.36
C GLY A 380 2.92 -17.61 -7.82
N PRO A 381 1.62 -17.64 -8.16
CA PRO A 381 0.70 -16.50 -8.17
C PRO A 381 0.23 -16.08 -6.78
N PHE A 382 -0.04 -14.78 -6.60
CA PHE A 382 -0.60 -14.22 -5.36
C PHE A 382 -2.09 -13.95 -5.48
N ASP A 383 -2.87 -14.10 -4.41
CA ASP A 383 -4.30 -13.76 -4.47
C ASP A 383 -4.54 -12.25 -4.60
N LEU A 384 -3.71 -11.44 -3.95
CA LEU A 384 -3.81 -9.99 -3.97
C LEU A 384 -2.44 -9.32 -4.08
N GLY A 385 -2.29 -8.40 -5.03
CA GLY A 385 -1.19 -7.45 -5.09
C GLY A 385 -1.58 -6.08 -4.52
N LEU A 386 -0.71 -5.44 -3.76
CA LEU A 386 -0.82 -4.06 -3.33
C LEU A 386 0.30 -3.28 -4.01
N ILE A 387 -0.03 -2.53 -5.06
CA ILE A 387 0.95 -2.08 -6.08
C ILE A 387 0.87 -0.55 -6.22
N PRO A 388 2.00 0.18 -6.12
CA PRO A 388 2.01 1.63 -6.18
C PRO A 388 1.57 2.11 -7.57
N ILE A 389 0.80 3.20 -7.62
CA ILE A 389 0.33 3.80 -8.88
C ILE A 389 0.55 5.32 -8.95
N GLY A 390 1.12 5.93 -7.91
CA GLY A 390 1.38 7.37 -7.81
C GLY A 390 2.85 7.69 -7.57
N ALA A 391 3.18 8.98 -7.50
CA ALA A 391 4.53 9.53 -7.32
C ALA A 391 5.48 9.40 -8.52
N TYR A 392 4.97 9.45 -9.75
CA TYR A 392 5.73 9.07 -10.95
C TYR A 392 6.15 10.21 -11.88
N GLU A 393 5.67 11.44 -11.70
CA GLU A 393 6.05 12.58 -12.56
C GLU A 393 7.16 13.45 -11.94
N PRO A 394 8.07 14.02 -12.74
CA PRO A 394 8.29 13.72 -14.14
C PRO A 394 9.02 12.38 -14.33
N ARG A 395 8.60 11.62 -15.36
CA ARG A 395 9.10 10.26 -15.62
C ARG A 395 10.63 10.13 -15.65
N HIS A 396 11.32 11.09 -16.25
CA HIS A 396 12.78 11.05 -16.37
C HIS A 396 13.55 11.20 -15.05
N ILE A 397 12.87 11.62 -13.99
CA ILE A 397 13.42 11.69 -12.63
C ILE A 397 12.96 10.48 -11.83
N PHE A 398 11.66 10.18 -11.84
CA PHE A 398 11.06 9.25 -10.88
C PHE A 398 10.85 7.84 -11.41
N SER A 399 10.82 7.58 -12.72
CA SER A 399 10.56 6.23 -13.22
C SER A 399 11.52 5.15 -12.70
N PRO A 400 12.82 5.43 -12.43
CA PRO A 400 13.70 4.42 -11.84
C PRO A 400 13.23 3.94 -10.47
N MET A 401 12.44 4.73 -9.73
CA MET A 401 12.07 4.46 -8.34
C MET A 401 10.56 4.43 -8.05
N HIS A 402 9.72 5.00 -8.92
CA HIS A 402 8.26 4.95 -8.83
C HIS A 402 7.61 4.56 -10.16
N ALA A 403 6.81 3.51 -10.11
CA ALA A 403 6.00 3.00 -11.19
C ALA A 403 4.87 3.99 -11.50
N ASN A 404 4.72 4.36 -12.77
CA ASN A 404 3.45 4.91 -13.22
C ASN A 404 2.42 3.77 -13.40
N PRO A 405 1.13 4.06 -13.62
CA PRO A 405 0.13 3.00 -13.74
C PRO A 405 0.38 1.99 -14.89
N PHE A 406 1.11 2.36 -15.95
CA PHE A 406 1.52 1.42 -17.00
C PHE A 406 2.62 0.47 -16.53
N ASP A 407 3.62 0.98 -15.80
CA ASP A 407 4.61 0.17 -15.10
C ASP A 407 3.92 -0.77 -14.10
N SER A 408 2.97 -0.26 -13.30
CA SER A 408 2.23 -1.01 -12.29
C SER A 408 1.44 -2.18 -12.88
N VAL A 409 0.83 -2.01 -14.06
CA VAL A 409 0.12 -3.12 -14.74
C VAL A 409 1.11 -4.19 -15.26
N ASN A 410 2.31 -3.81 -15.69
CA ASN A 410 3.33 -4.82 -16.01
C ASN A 410 3.83 -5.54 -14.75
N ILE A 411 4.06 -4.82 -13.65
CA ILE A 411 4.40 -5.42 -12.34
C ILE A 411 3.30 -6.40 -11.88
N PHE A 412 2.03 -6.04 -12.03
CA PHE A 412 0.89 -6.90 -11.73
C PHE A 412 0.95 -8.23 -12.51
N LEU A 413 1.24 -8.17 -13.81
CA LEU A 413 1.38 -9.33 -14.67
C LEU A 413 2.63 -10.17 -14.33
N ASP A 414 3.77 -9.51 -14.15
CA ASP A 414 5.06 -10.16 -13.87
C ASP A 414 5.05 -10.88 -12.52
N THR A 415 4.42 -10.29 -11.49
CA THR A 415 4.23 -10.91 -10.17
C THR A 415 3.14 -11.97 -10.14
N LYS A 416 2.35 -12.10 -11.22
CA LYS A 416 1.21 -13.02 -11.36
C LYS A 416 0.18 -12.88 -10.24
N CYS A 417 -0.07 -11.64 -9.78
CA CYS A 417 -1.17 -11.37 -8.87
C CYS A 417 -2.50 -11.68 -9.59
N LYS A 418 -3.44 -12.34 -8.90
CA LYS A 418 -4.77 -12.64 -9.44
C LYS A 418 -5.67 -11.41 -9.44
N ARG A 419 -5.63 -10.66 -8.34
CA ARG A 419 -6.24 -9.34 -8.17
C ARG A 419 -5.22 -8.36 -7.60
N ALA A 420 -5.46 -7.07 -7.77
CA ALA A 420 -4.61 -6.03 -7.19
C ALA A 420 -5.39 -4.79 -6.76
N MET A 421 -4.82 -4.06 -5.81
CA MET A 421 -5.29 -2.75 -5.39
C MET A 421 -4.17 -1.72 -5.52
N GLY A 422 -4.50 -0.55 -6.07
CA GLY A 422 -3.57 0.57 -6.24
C GLY A 422 -3.28 1.27 -4.91
N ILE A 423 -1.99 1.49 -4.63
CA ILE A 423 -1.50 2.18 -3.43
C ILE A 423 -0.65 3.41 -3.81
N HIS A 424 -0.11 4.13 -2.81
CA HIS A 424 0.83 5.23 -2.99
C HIS A 424 0.28 6.45 -3.75
N TRP A 425 -1.03 6.68 -3.65
CA TRP A 425 -1.72 7.83 -4.28
C TRP A 425 -2.79 8.38 -3.33
N GLY A 426 -3.44 9.49 -3.71
CA GLY A 426 -4.67 9.94 -3.03
C GLY A 426 -4.49 10.55 -1.64
N THR A 427 -3.26 10.75 -1.14
CA THR A 427 -3.00 11.18 0.25
C THR A 427 -2.07 12.37 0.37
N TRP A 428 -0.85 12.28 -0.18
CA TRP A 428 0.13 13.37 -0.23
C TRP A 428 0.43 13.76 -1.68
N VAL A 429 0.83 15.02 -1.88
CA VAL A 429 1.40 15.48 -3.15
C VAL A 429 2.92 15.35 -3.04
N LEU A 430 3.47 14.28 -3.63
CA LEU A 430 4.92 14.01 -3.64
C LEU A 430 5.58 14.47 -4.95
N THR A 431 4.78 14.58 -6.00
CA THR A 431 5.15 14.83 -7.40
C THR A 431 4.02 15.64 -8.08
N PRO A 432 4.22 16.17 -9.31
CA PRO A 432 3.30 17.13 -9.92
C PRO A 432 2.12 16.53 -10.71
N GLU A 433 1.95 15.22 -10.79
CA GLU A 433 0.74 14.66 -11.42
C GLU A 433 -0.54 15.10 -10.69
N ALA A 434 -1.64 15.21 -11.41
CA ALA A 434 -2.91 15.55 -10.80
C ALA A 434 -3.37 14.44 -9.83
N VAL A 435 -3.93 14.82 -8.69
CA VAL A 435 -4.24 13.86 -7.60
C VAL A 435 -5.19 12.72 -7.99
N MET A 436 -6.04 12.94 -9.00
CA MET A 436 -6.98 11.93 -9.55
C MET A 436 -6.52 11.29 -10.86
N GLU A 437 -5.34 11.62 -11.37
CA GLU A 437 -4.77 11.03 -12.57
C GLU A 437 -4.39 9.54 -12.42
N PRO A 438 -3.77 9.09 -11.30
CA PRO A 438 -3.38 7.69 -11.12
C PRO A 438 -4.48 6.65 -11.44
N PRO A 439 -5.71 6.73 -10.89
CA PRO A 439 -6.76 5.76 -11.22
C PRO A 439 -7.26 5.87 -12.66
N GLN A 440 -7.18 7.05 -13.29
CA GLN A 440 -7.58 7.23 -14.69
C GLN A 440 -6.56 6.59 -15.63
N LEU A 441 -5.27 6.79 -15.37
CA LEU A 441 -4.20 6.14 -16.13
C LEU A 441 -4.16 4.63 -15.89
N LEU A 442 -4.49 4.16 -14.69
CA LEU A 442 -4.61 2.72 -14.41
C LEU A 442 -5.62 2.06 -15.35
N LYS A 443 -6.82 2.64 -15.52
CA LYS A 443 -7.82 2.12 -16.46
C LYS A 443 -7.30 2.06 -17.90
N LYS A 444 -6.59 3.11 -18.34
CA LYS A 444 -5.95 3.12 -19.68
C LYS A 444 -4.89 2.03 -19.81
N ALA A 445 -4.06 1.83 -18.78
CA ALA A 445 -3.04 0.79 -18.76
C ALA A 445 -3.62 -0.63 -18.76
N LEU A 446 -4.74 -0.86 -18.07
CA LEU A 446 -5.47 -2.13 -18.11
C LEU A 446 -6.03 -2.41 -19.50
N THR A 447 -6.71 -1.43 -20.10
CA THR A 447 -7.22 -1.52 -21.47
C THR A 447 -6.08 -1.76 -22.47
N TRP A 448 -4.92 -1.13 -22.29
CA TRP A 448 -3.72 -1.37 -23.11
C TRP A 448 -3.25 -2.84 -23.08
N LYS A 449 -3.43 -3.55 -21.96
CA LYS A 449 -3.10 -4.98 -21.82
C LYS A 449 -4.29 -5.91 -22.05
N ASN A 450 -5.43 -5.40 -22.53
CA ASN A 450 -6.67 -6.15 -22.68
C ASN A 450 -7.18 -6.77 -21.36
N ILE A 451 -6.94 -6.09 -20.24
CA ILE A 451 -7.44 -6.45 -18.92
C ILE A 451 -8.69 -5.62 -18.63
N PRO A 452 -9.76 -6.18 -18.04
CA PRO A 452 -10.93 -5.40 -17.64
C PRO A 452 -10.55 -4.18 -16.77
N GLU A 453 -11.16 -3.03 -17.05
CA GLU A 453 -10.89 -1.77 -16.33
C GLU A 453 -11.34 -1.79 -14.86
N THR A 454 -12.10 -2.81 -14.45
CA THR A 454 -12.59 -2.99 -13.09
C THR A 454 -12.62 -4.46 -12.69
N GLY A 455 -12.44 -4.77 -11.41
CA GLY A 455 -12.58 -6.10 -10.82
C GLY A 455 -11.31 -6.96 -10.86
N VAL A 456 -10.23 -6.45 -11.44
CA VAL A 456 -8.94 -7.14 -11.57
C VAL A 456 -7.84 -6.38 -10.84
N PHE A 457 -7.50 -5.18 -11.29
CA PHE A 457 -6.58 -4.27 -10.61
C PHE A 457 -7.29 -2.94 -10.38
N ASP A 458 -7.79 -2.73 -9.17
CA ASP A 458 -8.71 -1.65 -8.85
C ASP A 458 -8.09 -0.60 -7.92
N VAL A 459 -8.83 0.48 -7.70
CA VAL A 459 -8.68 1.38 -6.56
C VAL A 459 -9.96 1.41 -5.73
N CYS A 460 -9.88 1.87 -4.50
CA CYS A 460 -11.00 2.02 -3.57
C CYS A 460 -10.94 3.37 -2.85
N ASP A 461 -11.97 3.70 -2.06
CA ASP A 461 -11.96 4.88 -1.20
C ASP A 461 -11.05 4.66 0.02
N ILE A 462 -10.55 5.74 0.62
CA ILE A 462 -9.75 5.65 1.85
C ILE A 462 -10.70 5.22 2.98
N GLY A 463 -10.37 4.12 3.63
CA GLY A 463 -11.15 3.45 4.66
C GLY A 463 -12.06 2.33 4.12
N GLU A 464 -12.16 2.15 2.80
CA GLU A 464 -12.93 1.06 2.21
C GLU A 464 -12.25 -0.30 2.40
N SER A 465 -13.06 -1.30 2.77
CA SER A 465 -12.64 -2.70 2.88
C SER A 465 -13.19 -3.53 1.71
N ARG A 466 -12.33 -4.35 1.08
CA ARG A 466 -12.71 -5.26 -0.01
C ARG A 466 -12.37 -6.72 0.28
N GLU A 467 -13.09 -7.63 -0.37
CA GLU A 467 -12.97 -9.09 -0.18
C GLU A 467 -12.34 -9.84 -1.38
N PHE A 468 -11.35 -10.66 -1.02
CA PHE A 468 -10.34 -11.52 -1.66
C PHE A 468 -10.64 -12.99 -1.96
#